data_AF-F0T240-F1
#
_entry.id   AF-F0T240-F1
#
_cell.length_a   1.000
_cell.length_b   1.000
_cell.length_c   1.000
_cell.angle_alpha   90.00
_cell.angle_beta   90.00
_cell.angle_gamma   90.00
#
_symmetry.space_group_name_H-M   'P 1'
#
loop_
_entity.id
_entity.type
_entity.pdbx_description
1 polymer ?
#
loop_
_entity_poly.entity_id
_entity_poly.type
_entity_poly.pdbx_seq_one_letter_code
_entity_poly.pdbx_strand_id
1 'polypeptide(L)'
;MTQPVDWMGIGVRIVQGLNTTIDAVRQLDNQEAALVMKLLGKTCTRMIKEGVGHQFGVAMIETSEKIAMKDNMKFEDVIKMITSIIGKLYFTAKTAEEIELIKQLEAAVSSYQIG
;
A
#
# COMPACT_ATOMS: atom_id res chain seq x y z
N MET A 1 29.49 -9.78 -5.87
CA MET A 1 28.44 -10.71 -5.44
C MET A 1 27.39 -9.91 -4.71
N THR A 2 26.22 -9.67 -5.32
CA THR A 2 25.08 -9.04 -4.66
C THR A 2 24.59 -9.98 -3.56
N GLN A 3 24.47 -9.47 -2.34
CA GLN A 3 23.92 -10.26 -1.24
C GLN A 3 22.49 -10.71 -1.59
N PRO A 4 22.07 -11.93 -1.18
CA PRO A 4 20.69 -12.35 -1.31
C PRO A 4 19.80 -11.30 -0.64
N VAL A 5 18.80 -10.81 -1.38
CA VAL A 5 17.81 -9.90 -0.83
C VAL A 5 16.91 -10.71 0.11
N ASP A 6 16.86 -10.32 1.38
CA ASP A 6 15.95 -10.92 2.36
C ASP A 6 14.52 -10.40 2.13
N TRP A 7 13.81 -11.08 1.23
CA TRP A 7 12.43 -10.76 0.87
C TRP A 7 11.44 -10.94 2.02
N MET A 8 11.70 -11.88 2.94
CA MET A 8 10.88 -12.06 4.14
C MET A 8 11.01 -10.84 5.07
N GLY A 9 12.25 -10.41 5.33
CA GLY A 9 12.51 -9.20 6.12
C GLY A 9 11.96 -7.92 5.47
N ILE A 10 12.00 -7.82 4.15
CA ILE A 10 11.42 -6.70 3.40
C ILE A 10 9.90 -6.68 3.51
N GLY A 11 9.23 -7.82 3.27
CA GLY A 11 7.78 -7.89 3.32
C GLY A 11 7.23 -7.57 4.71
N VAL A 12 7.88 -8.06 5.78
CA VAL A 12 7.52 -7.71 7.18
C VAL A 12 7.63 -6.20 7.43
N ARG A 13 8.70 -5.54 6.98
CA ARG A 13 8.87 -4.10 7.18
C ARG A 13 7.88 -3.26 6.38
N ILE A 14 7.55 -3.67 5.16
CA ILE A 14 6.54 -3.01 4.33
C ILE A 14 5.16 -3.16 4.99
N VAL A 15 4.83 -4.35 5.47
CA VAL A 15 3.59 -4.62 6.22
C VAL A 15 3.51 -3.75 7.48
N GLN A 16 4.57 -3.67 8.28
CA GLN A 16 4.61 -2.79 9.47
C GLN A 16 4.43 -1.31 9.12
N GLY A 17 5.07 -0.85 8.03
CA GLY A 17 4.92 0.51 7.53
C GLY A 17 3.50 0.79 7.05
N LEU A 18 2.87 -0.17 6.37
CA LEU A 18 1.48 -0.08 5.91
C LEU A 18 0.51 -0.03 7.10
N ASN A 19 0.68 -0.90 8.09
CA ASN A 19 -0.11 -0.93 9.32
C ASN A 19 -0.05 0.41 10.07
N THR A 20 1.17 0.93 10.26
CA THR A 20 1.38 2.24 10.91
C THR A 20 0.74 3.37 10.12
N THR A 21 0.80 3.31 8.78
CA THR A 21 0.17 4.30 7.90
C THR A 21 -1.36 4.23 8.00
N ILE A 22 -1.93 3.02 8.04
CA ILE A 22 -3.37 2.82 8.24
C ILE A 22 -3.80 3.44 9.57
N ASP A 23 -3.11 3.15 10.66
CA ASP A 23 -3.44 3.67 11.99
C ASP A 23 -3.29 5.20 12.07
N ALA A 24 -2.28 5.77 11.41
CA ALA A 24 -2.12 7.22 11.32
C ALA A 24 -3.26 7.86 10.53
N VAL A 25 -3.64 7.29 9.38
CA VAL A 25 -4.75 7.78 8.53
C VAL A 25 -6.08 7.79 9.28
N ARG A 26 -6.30 6.91 10.26
CA ARG A 26 -7.52 6.91 11.10
C ARG A 26 -7.70 8.17 11.94
N GLN A 27 -6.62 8.92 12.18
CA GLN A 27 -6.63 10.12 13.01
C GLN A 27 -6.68 11.40 12.17
N LEU A 28 -6.57 11.29 10.85
CA LEU A 28 -6.48 12.39 9.91
C LEU A 28 -7.85 12.72 9.30
N ASP A 29 -8.05 13.98 8.93
CA ASP A 29 -9.16 14.32 8.05
C ASP A 29 -8.90 13.81 6.61
N ASN A 30 -9.93 13.85 5.76
CA ASN A 30 -9.83 13.28 4.40
C ASN A 30 -8.75 13.98 3.56
N GLN A 31 -8.52 15.28 3.75
CA GLN A 31 -7.50 16.01 2.98
C GLN A 31 -6.09 15.67 3.45
N GLU A 32 -5.89 15.56 4.76
CA GLU A 32 -4.63 15.13 5.36
C GLU A 32 -4.29 13.68 4.95
N ALA A 33 -5.25 12.77 5.03
CA ALA A 33 -5.09 11.39 4.60
C ALA A 33 -4.73 11.29 3.11
N ALA A 34 -5.43 12.06 2.26
CA ALA A 34 -5.11 12.15 0.83
C ALA A 34 -3.70 12.68 0.59
N LEU A 35 -3.29 13.74 1.29
CA LEU A 35 -1.96 14.32 1.13
C LEU A 35 -0.85 13.33 1.51
N VAL A 36 -0.99 12.65 2.66
CA VAL A 36 -0.04 11.63 3.12
C VAL A 36 0.07 10.50 2.11
N MET A 37 -1.06 9.97 1.65
CA MET A 37 -1.08 8.87 0.69
C MET A 37 -0.48 9.28 -0.67
N LYS A 38 -0.73 10.51 -1.13
CA LYS A 38 -0.12 11.07 -2.34
C LYS A 38 1.40 11.21 -2.22
N LEU A 39 1.88 11.66 -1.06
CA LEU A 39 3.31 11.81 -0.78
C LEU A 39 4.02 10.45 -0.74
N LEU A 40 3.42 9.45 -0.09
CA LEU A 40 3.93 8.08 -0.05
C LEU A 40 3.99 7.47 -1.46
N GLY A 41 2.92 7.63 -2.24
CA GLY A 41 2.88 7.19 -3.64
C GLY A 41 3.96 7.82 -4.51
N LYS A 42 4.13 9.15 -4.42
CA LYS A 42 5.20 9.88 -5.13
C LYS A 42 6.60 9.43 -4.71
N THR A 43 6.79 9.16 -3.42
CA THR A 43 8.09 8.70 -2.91
C THR A 43 8.40 7.30 -3.45
N CYS A 44 7.42 6.40 -3.41
CA CYS A 44 7.55 5.03 -3.88
C CYS A 44 7.87 4.99 -5.39
N THR A 45 7.13 5.73 -6.21
CA THR A 45 7.40 5.85 -7.66
C THR A 45 8.72 6.54 -8.00
N ARG A 46 9.23 7.41 -7.12
CA ARG A 46 10.53 8.06 -7.32
C ARG A 46 11.69 7.10 -7.06
N MET A 47 11.58 6.29 -6.01
CA MET A 47 12.60 5.32 -5.57
C MET A 47 12.58 4.02 -6.38
N ILE A 48 11.39 3.58 -6.80
CA ILE A 48 11.19 2.33 -7.54
C ILE A 48 10.68 2.69 -8.94
N LYS A 49 11.47 2.35 -9.96
CA LYS A 49 11.20 2.76 -11.35
C LYS A 49 10.28 1.82 -12.11
N GLU A 50 10.17 0.57 -11.68
CA GLU A 50 9.38 -0.47 -12.35
C GLU A 50 8.91 -1.57 -11.39
N GLY A 51 8.09 -2.50 -11.89
CA GLY A 51 7.59 -3.64 -11.13
C GLY A 51 6.51 -3.30 -10.09
N VAL A 52 6.28 -4.24 -9.16
CA VAL A 52 5.20 -4.15 -8.18
C VAL A 52 5.31 -2.91 -7.28
N GLY A 53 6.52 -2.54 -6.84
CA GLY A 53 6.72 -1.37 -6.00
C GLY A 53 6.37 -0.05 -6.70
N HIS A 54 6.69 0.07 -8.00
CA HIS A 54 6.30 1.24 -8.78
C HIS A 54 4.76 1.33 -8.92
N GLN A 55 4.11 0.22 -9.27
CA GLN A 55 2.65 0.19 -9.41
C GLN A 55 1.92 0.39 -8.08
N PHE A 56 2.49 -0.07 -6.97
CA PHE A 56 2.00 0.25 -5.63
C PHE A 56 2.00 1.77 -5.40
N GLY A 57 3.10 2.44 -5.76
CA GLY A 57 3.20 3.89 -5.71
C GLY A 57 2.14 4.60 -6.57
N VAL A 58 1.95 4.16 -7.82
CA VAL A 58 0.92 4.71 -8.73
C VAL A 58 -0.47 4.53 -8.13
N ALA A 59 -0.80 3.33 -7.65
CA ALA A 59 -2.09 3.02 -7.07
C ALA A 59 -2.38 3.82 -5.79
N MET A 60 -1.36 4.13 -4.99
CA MET A 60 -1.48 5.05 -3.85
C MET A 60 -1.83 6.47 -4.29
N ILE A 61 -1.22 6.98 -5.37
CA ILE A 61 -1.54 8.31 -5.91
C ILE A 61 -2.99 8.34 -6.40
N GLU A 62 -3.42 7.39 -7.22
CA GLU A 62 -4.81 7.33 -7.71
C GLU A 62 -5.82 7.27 -6.57
N THR A 63 -5.49 6.52 -5.52
CA THR A 63 -6.38 6.37 -4.35
C THR A 63 -6.43 7.64 -3.53
N SER A 64 -5.31 8.37 -3.40
CA SER A 64 -5.30 9.66 -2.71
C SER A 64 -6.27 10.68 -3.33
N GLU A 65 -6.41 10.66 -4.65
CA GLU A 65 -7.33 11.55 -5.37
C GLU A 65 -8.78 11.20 -5.08
N LYS A 66 -9.09 9.90 -4.96
CA LYS A 66 -10.42 9.43 -4.57
C LYS A 66 -10.76 9.77 -3.11
N ILE A 67 -9.79 9.70 -2.21
CA ILE A 67 -9.98 10.07 -0.79
C ILE A 67 -10.30 11.55 -0.66
N ALA A 68 -9.57 12.42 -1.38
CA ALA A 68 -9.78 13.86 -1.35
C ALA A 68 -11.19 14.29 -1.80
N MET A 69 -11.88 13.44 -2.57
CA MET A 69 -13.25 13.68 -3.06
C MET A 69 -14.34 13.11 -2.15
N LYS A 70 -13.99 12.41 -1.06
CA LYS A 70 -14.98 11.89 -0.11
C LYS A 70 -15.30 12.94 0.96
N ASP A 71 -16.59 13.01 1.32
CA ASP A 71 -17.06 13.87 2.41
C ASP A 71 -16.75 13.27 3.80
N ASN A 72 -16.80 11.94 3.94
CA ASN A 72 -16.49 11.25 5.19
C ASN A 72 -15.91 9.86 4.89
N MET A 73 -14.63 9.66 5.18
CA MET A 73 -13.96 8.39 4.97
C MET A 73 -14.07 7.53 6.23
N LYS A 74 -14.73 6.37 6.11
CA LYS A 74 -14.75 5.38 7.19
C LYS A 74 -13.52 4.48 7.13
N PHE A 75 -13.18 3.88 8.27
CA PHE A 75 -12.09 2.91 8.34
C PHE A 75 -12.25 1.77 7.31
N GLU A 76 -13.46 1.23 7.14
CA GLU A 76 -13.75 0.22 6.11
C GLU A 76 -13.45 0.69 4.69
N ASP A 77 -13.61 1.98 4.40
CA ASP A 77 -13.26 2.54 3.10
C ASP A 77 -11.75 2.45 2.88
N VAL A 78 -10.96 2.77 3.90
CA VAL A 78 -9.48 2.66 3.86
C VAL A 78 -9.08 1.22 3.58
N ILE A 79 -9.67 0.26 4.28
CA ILE A 79 -9.38 -1.17 4.07
C ILE A 79 -9.78 -1.62 2.66
N LYS A 80 -10.97 -1.24 2.17
CA LYS A 80 -11.40 -1.54 0.79
C LYS A 80 -10.47 -0.93 -0.25
N MET A 81 -10.00 0.29 -0.02
CA MET A 81 -9.08 0.98 -0.90
C MET A 81 -7.72 0.28 -0.96
N ILE A 82 -7.13 -0.09 0.18
CA ILE A 82 -5.86 -0.81 0.22
C ILE A 82 -6.00 -2.22 -0.38
N THR A 83 -7.11 -2.91 -0.10
CA THR A 83 -7.43 -4.21 -0.73
C THR A 83 -7.47 -4.07 -2.25
N SER A 84 -8.09 -3.01 -2.77
CA SER A 84 -8.12 -2.72 -4.21
C SER A 84 -6.73 -2.44 -4.79
N ILE A 85 -5.87 -1.73 -4.06
CA ILE A 85 -4.47 -1.50 -4.45
C ILE A 85 -3.74 -2.84 -4.57
N ILE A 86 -3.81 -3.69 -3.55
CA ILE A 86 -3.15 -5.01 -3.53
C ILE A 86 -3.65 -5.90 -4.67
N GLY A 87 -4.96 -5.92 -4.90
CA GLY A 87 -5.56 -6.67 -6.02
C GLY A 87 -4.99 -6.25 -7.38
N LYS A 88 -4.70 -4.96 -7.60
CA LYS A 88 -4.05 -4.47 -8.83
C LYS A 88 -2.61 -4.97 -8.98
N LEU A 89 -1.89 -5.18 -7.88
CA LEU A 89 -0.49 -5.61 -7.91
C LEU A 89 -0.35 -7.02 -8.50
N TYR A 90 -1.32 -7.90 -8.29
CA TYR A 90 -1.31 -9.26 -8.85
C TYR A 90 -1.23 -9.28 -10.38
N PHE A 91 -1.78 -8.27 -11.07
CA PHE A 91 -1.69 -8.15 -12.53
C PHE A 91 -0.33 -7.63 -13.02
N THR A 92 0.49 -7.09 -12.12
CA THR A 92 1.80 -6.52 -12.43
C THR A 92 2.94 -7.46 -12.08
N ALA A 93 2.76 -8.33 -11.09
CA ALA A 93 3.79 -9.24 -10.63
C ALA A 93 4.31 -10.15 -11.75
N LYS A 94 5.63 -10.17 -11.94
CA LYS A 94 6.31 -10.97 -12.96
C LYS A 94 7.16 -12.08 -12.37
N THR A 95 7.41 -12.02 -11.05
CA THR A 95 8.30 -12.93 -10.34
C THR A 95 7.59 -13.59 -9.16
N ALA A 96 8.09 -14.76 -8.73
CA ALA A 96 7.54 -15.48 -7.58
C ALA A 96 7.72 -14.67 -6.29
N GLU A 97 8.80 -13.92 -6.18
CA GLU A 97 9.13 -13.03 -5.06
C GLU A 97 8.14 -11.86 -4.98
N GLU A 98 7.78 -11.24 -6.10
CA GLU A 98 6.75 -10.21 -6.16
C GLU A 98 5.37 -10.75 -5.76
N ILE A 99 5.03 -11.97 -6.19
CA ILE A 99 3.77 -12.62 -5.79
C ILE A 99 3.76 -12.89 -4.28
N GLU A 100 4.87 -13.35 -3.71
CA GLU A 100 4.99 -13.61 -2.28
C GLU A 100 4.88 -12.32 -1.47
N LEU A 101 5.48 -11.21 -1.93
CA LEU A 101 5.30 -9.90 -1.32
C LEU A 101 3.81 -9.48 -1.32
N ILE A 102 3.10 -9.67 -2.43
CA ILE A 102 1.68 -9.31 -2.52
C ILE A 102 0.83 -10.13 -1.54
N LYS A 103 1.09 -11.43 -1.39
CA LYS A 103 0.41 -12.29 -0.41
C LYS A 103 0.62 -11.81 1.02
N GLN A 104 1.83 -11.37 1.36
CA GLN A 104 2.13 -10.84 2.70
C GLN A 104 1.37 -9.53 2.96
N LEU A 105 1.25 -8.66 1.95
CA LEU A 105 0.43 -7.45 2.04
C LEU A 105 -1.06 -7.77 2.18
N GLU A 106 -1.55 -8.75 1.42
CA GLU A 106 -2.94 -9.21 1.51
C GLU A 106 -3.27 -9.74 2.91
N ALA A 107 -2.43 -10.63 3.45
CA ALA A 107 -2.60 -11.17 4.80
C ALA A 107 -2.61 -10.07 5.88
N ALA A 108 -1.74 -9.06 5.74
CA ALA A 108 -1.71 -7.91 6.65
C ALA A 108 -3.02 -7.14 6.62
N VAL A 109 -3.56 -6.83 5.44
CA VAL A 109 -4.82 -6.10 5.30
C VAL A 109 -6.01 -6.92 5.78
N SER A 110 -6.03 -8.23 5.51
CA SER A 110 -7.07 -9.14 6.02
C SER A 110 -7.13 -9.18 7.54
N SER A 111 -6.01 -8.98 8.25
CA SER A 111 -6.01 -8.93 9.71
C SER A 111 -6.87 -7.77 10.28
N TYR A 112 -7.03 -6.68 9.52
CA TYR A 112 -7.88 -5.55 9.88
C TYR A 112 -9.35 -5.72 9.48
N GLN A 113 -9.70 -6.76 8.70
CA GLN A 113 -11.08 -7.07 8.32
C GLN A 113 -11.80 -7.97 9.34
N ILE A 114 -11.04 -8.61 10.23
CA ILE A 114 -11.54 -9.59 11.20
C ILE A 114 -11.74 -8.98 12.61
N GLY A 115 -11.21 -7.78 12.85
CA GLY A 115 -11.39 -7.01 14.09
C GLY A 115 -12.44 -5.91 13.96
#